data_AF-H5U6J7-F1
#
_entry.id   AF-H5U6J7-F1
#
_cell.length_a   1.000
_cell.length_b   1.000
_cell.length_c   1.000
_cell.angle_alpha   90.00
_cell.angle_beta   90.00
_cell.angle_gamma   90.00
#
_symmetry.space_group_name_H-M   'P 1'
#
loop_
_entity.id
_entity.type
_entity.pdbx_description
1 polymer ?
#
loop_
_entity_poly.entity_id
_entity_poly.type
_entity_poly.pdbx_seq_one_letter_code
_entity_poly.pdbx_strand_id
1 'polypeptide(L)'
;MKPPSQNPFYGTQRSLTHVAPGAPLKTRVVQLAYGDKRFPAVATQILFRTTDQFGTPTAAVTSIIEPLTSGPRKLISYHSPYDALGSQCDPSYALRGGNTGRGPEFDDIIIGSFLAQGYTVVVPDYEGLKMRWTMGRESAQTALDSIRTAERHLRLPSSTPVGLFGYSGGSVPTGFGADLAASYAPELHIVGAAAGGVLVQPSHNLPYVNGSKQWAGVIPALMNVYNATFDLNIGQYLSPKGTQTLAQTQGQCLINFATKYPGLTDTQLLLPQHPGLLTVPGIPQAFNQNFMGWVGKPRNPMFLGVCNVDGTGDGIMIDGDVQGLATKYCREGVPTQYKTYPKLSHFDAFLPWAPDAEKFLADRFAGRPATYCSGIPTGNTLGPIS
;
A
#
# COMPACT_ATOMS: atom_id res chain seq x y z
N MET A 1 24.37 5.56 -4.83
CA MET A 1 23.91 4.17 -4.59
C MET A 1 23.27 3.65 -5.87
N LYS A 2 23.44 2.38 -6.26
CA LYS A 2 22.72 1.83 -7.44
C LYS A 2 21.24 1.58 -7.08
N PRO A 3 20.29 1.97 -7.95
CA PRO A 3 18.87 1.67 -7.73
C PRO A 3 18.63 0.14 -7.77
N PRO A 4 17.51 -0.35 -7.20
CA PRO A 4 17.22 -1.78 -7.14
C PRO A 4 17.22 -2.50 -8.49
N SER A 5 16.71 -1.88 -9.55
CA SER A 5 16.76 -2.43 -10.92
C SER A 5 18.17 -2.71 -11.45
N GLN A 6 19.19 -2.09 -10.87
CA GLN A 6 20.61 -2.26 -11.24
C GLN A 6 21.40 -2.99 -10.15
N ASN A 7 20.73 -3.54 -9.13
CA ASN A 7 21.34 -4.17 -7.98
C ASN A 7 21.03 -5.68 -7.96
N PRO A 8 22.04 -6.56 -8.11
CA PRO A 8 21.86 -8.01 -8.14
C PRO A 8 21.18 -8.61 -6.89
N PHE A 9 21.11 -7.87 -5.78
CA PHE A 9 20.37 -8.28 -4.59
C PHE A 9 18.87 -8.49 -4.87
N TYR A 10 18.27 -7.69 -5.76
CA TYR A 10 16.83 -7.71 -6.04
C TYR A 10 16.41 -8.76 -7.08
N GLY A 11 17.37 -9.36 -7.78
CA GLY A 11 17.09 -10.39 -8.78
C GLY A 11 17.10 -11.81 -8.21
N THR A 12 16.42 -12.73 -8.88
CA THR A 12 16.53 -14.18 -8.64
C THR A 12 17.16 -14.85 -9.87
N GLN A 13 18.03 -15.83 -9.65
CA GLN A 13 18.69 -16.59 -10.73
C GLN A 13 18.15 -18.02 -10.86
N ARG A 14 17.20 -18.40 -10.01
CA ARG A 14 16.60 -19.74 -9.95
C ARG A 14 15.07 -19.63 -9.95
N SER A 15 14.41 -20.68 -10.42
CA SER A 15 12.96 -20.81 -10.31
C SER A 15 12.51 -20.75 -8.85
N LEU A 16 11.36 -20.12 -8.61
CA LEU A 16 10.73 -19.99 -7.29
C LEU A 16 9.52 -20.92 -7.10
N THR A 17 9.19 -21.75 -8.10
CA THR A 17 7.98 -22.58 -8.12
C THR A 17 7.87 -23.50 -6.90
N HIS A 18 8.98 -24.08 -6.46
CA HIS A 18 9.02 -25.00 -5.31
C HIS A 18 9.54 -24.34 -4.03
N VAL A 19 9.66 -23.03 -4.01
CA VAL A 19 10.02 -22.27 -2.82
C VAL A 19 8.73 -21.83 -2.13
N ALA A 20 8.63 -22.01 -0.82
CA ALA A 20 7.44 -21.63 -0.06
C ALA A 20 7.29 -20.10 0.06
N PRO A 21 6.06 -19.55 0.08
CA PRO A 21 5.80 -18.15 0.48
C PRO A 21 6.52 -17.76 1.77
N GLY A 22 7.10 -16.56 1.81
CA GLY A 22 7.88 -16.02 2.92
C GLY A 22 9.24 -16.69 3.15
N ALA A 23 9.74 -17.50 2.20
CA ALA A 23 11.07 -18.09 2.33
C ALA A 23 12.16 -17.05 1.99
N PRO A 24 13.18 -16.88 2.85
CA PRO A 24 14.31 -16.01 2.55
C PRO A 24 15.13 -16.56 1.38
N LEU A 25 15.51 -15.69 0.46
CA LEU A 25 16.33 -16.01 -0.72
C LEU A 25 17.73 -15.40 -0.63
N LYS A 26 17.81 -14.14 -0.20
CA LYS A 26 19.06 -13.41 0.05
C LYS A 26 18.88 -12.51 1.25
N THR A 27 19.93 -12.34 2.03
CA THR A 27 19.92 -11.49 3.23
C THR A 27 21.12 -10.56 3.20
N ARG A 28 20.94 -9.30 3.62
CA ARG A 28 22.02 -8.36 3.90
C ARG A 28 21.64 -7.46 5.08
N VAL A 29 22.63 -7.03 5.84
CA VAL A 29 22.44 -5.95 6.82
C VAL A 29 22.79 -4.63 6.15
N VAL A 30 21.98 -3.60 6.37
CA VAL A 30 22.19 -2.26 5.83
C VAL A 30 22.10 -1.21 6.93
N GLN A 31 22.94 -0.17 6.81
CA GLN A 31 22.82 1.01 7.65
C GLN A 31 21.57 1.79 7.23
N LEU A 32 20.71 2.12 8.20
CA LEU A 32 19.62 3.06 7.93
C LEU A 32 20.18 4.46 7.69
N ALA A 33 19.66 5.13 6.69
CA ALA A 33 19.99 6.51 6.39
C ALA A 33 18.78 7.24 5.83
N TYR A 34 18.68 8.51 6.21
CA TYR A 34 17.63 9.43 5.81
C TYR A 34 18.28 10.56 5.03
N GLY A 35 18.15 10.49 3.70
CA GLY A 35 18.98 11.27 2.79
C GLY A 35 20.46 10.96 3.00
N ASP A 36 21.25 11.98 3.33
CA ASP A 36 22.69 11.90 3.60
C ASP A 36 23.02 11.58 5.07
N LYS A 37 22.03 11.59 5.98
CA LYS A 37 22.22 11.39 7.41
C LYS A 37 22.07 9.92 7.79
N ARG A 38 23.08 9.36 8.42
CA ARG A 38 23.00 8.01 9.01
C ARG A 38 22.12 8.03 10.26
N PHE A 39 21.22 7.07 10.36
CA PHE A 39 20.44 6.82 11.56
C PHE A 39 21.13 5.73 12.39
N PRO A 40 21.22 5.81 13.73
CA PRO A 40 21.95 4.85 14.57
C PRO A 40 21.18 3.53 14.77
N ALA A 41 20.58 3.00 13.71
CA ALA A 41 19.99 1.67 13.67
C ALA A 41 20.28 1.01 12.31
N VAL A 42 20.21 -0.31 12.28
CA VAL A 42 20.41 -1.11 11.08
C VAL A 42 19.09 -1.78 10.70
N ALA A 43 18.96 -2.11 9.42
CA ALA A 43 17.91 -3.00 8.95
C ALA A 43 18.53 -4.28 8.41
N THR A 44 17.88 -5.42 8.67
CA THR A 44 18.11 -6.62 7.89
C THR A 44 17.19 -6.61 6.69
N GLN A 45 17.76 -6.53 5.50
CA GLN A 45 17.03 -6.65 4.25
C GLN A 45 17.06 -8.08 3.74
N ILE A 46 15.88 -8.57 3.39
CA ILE A 46 15.71 -9.93 2.90
C ILE A 46 14.95 -9.87 1.58
N LEU A 47 15.56 -10.40 0.51
CA LEU A 47 14.82 -10.82 -0.67
C LEU A 47 14.12 -12.12 -0.31
N PHE A 48 12.80 -12.18 -0.43
CA PHE A 48 12.00 -13.33 -0.07
C PHE A 48 11.05 -13.72 -1.20
N ARG A 49 10.62 -14.98 -1.21
CA ARG A 49 9.62 -15.49 -2.15
C ARG A 49 8.23 -15.03 -1.74
N THR A 50 7.49 -14.44 -2.69
CA THR A 50 6.07 -14.08 -2.56
C THR A 50 5.28 -14.58 -3.78
N THR A 51 4.02 -14.20 -3.89
CA THR A 51 3.12 -14.54 -4.99
C THR A 51 2.58 -13.26 -5.61
N ASP A 52 2.55 -13.19 -6.94
CA ASP A 52 2.16 -12.01 -7.69
C ASP A 52 0.64 -11.86 -7.85
N GLN A 53 0.18 -10.79 -8.51
CA GLN A 53 -1.23 -10.49 -8.75
C GLN A 53 -2.02 -11.65 -9.39
N PHE A 54 -1.35 -12.52 -10.15
CA PHE A 54 -1.94 -13.62 -10.91
C PHE A 54 -1.71 -15.00 -10.28
N GLY A 55 -1.19 -15.04 -9.05
CA GLY A 55 -0.89 -16.31 -8.38
C GLY A 55 0.46 -16.93 -8.79
N THR A 56 1.30 -16.21 -9.53
CA THR A 56 2.59 -16.70 -10.00
C THR A 56 3.68 -16.46 -8.95
N PRO A 57 4.56 -17.42 -8.65
CA PRO A 57 5.69 -17.22 -7.75
C PRO A 57 6.59 -16.08 -8.21
N THR A 58 6.87 -15.14 -7.31
CA THR A 58 7.77 -14.00 -7.54
C THR A 58 8.60 -13.73 -6.28
N ALA A 59 9.35 -12.63 -6.25
CA ALA A 59 10.08 -12.18 -5.07
C ALA A 59 9.77 -10.71 -4.77
N ALA A 60 10.06 -10.33 -3.53
CA ALA A 60 10.05 -8.94 -3.07
C ALA A 60 11.13 -8.77 -2.00
N VAL A 61 11.43 -7.52 -1.62
CA VAL A 61 12.34 -7.22 -0.52
C VAL A 61 11.55 -6.71 0.67
N THR A 62 11.99 -7.06 1.88
CA THR A 62 11.52 -6.45 3.12
C THR A 62 12.71 -5.98 3.95
N SER A 63 12.52 -4.88 4.68
CA SER A 63 13.45 -4.36 5.68
C SER A 63 12.90 -4.62 7.07
N ILE A 64 13.64 -5.38 7.88
CA ILE A 64 13.31 -5.69 9.27
C ILE A 64 14.17 -4.81 10.16
N ILE A 65 13.54 -4.01 11.02
CA ILE A 65 14.19 -3.06 11.91
C ILE A 65 13.79 -3.41 13.34
N GLU A 66 14.77 -3.81 14.15
CA GLU A 66 14.54 -4.18 15.54
C GLU A 66 14.69 -2.97 16.47
N PRO A 67 13.87 -2.86 17.53
CA PRO A 67 14.04 -1.82 18.53
C PRO A 67 15.28 -2.11 19.39
N LEU A 68 15.87 -1.06 19.96
CA LEU A 68 17.00 -1.21 20.89
C LEU A 68 16.58 -1.78 22.25
N THR A 69 15.28 -1.75 22.55
CA THR A 69 14.72 -2.26 23.81
C THR A 69 14.54 -3.78 23.76
N SER A 70 14.71 -4.42 24.92
CA SER A 70 14.40 -5.83 25.14
C SER A 70 12.93 -6.01 25.54
N GLY A 71 12.34 -7.15 25.17
CA GLY A 71 10.95 -7.48 25.53
C GLY A 71 10.33 -8.53 24.62
N PRO A 72 9.09 -8.97 24.91
CA PRO A 72 8.33 -9.84 24.01
C PRO A 72 8.22 -9.20 22.62
N ARG A 73 8.65 -9.93 21.59
CA ARG A 73 8.63 -9.42 20.22
C ARG A 73 7.19 -9.27 19.73
N LYS A 74 6.85 -8.05 19.32
CA LYS A 74 5.61 -7.66 18.64
C LYS A 74 6.00 -7.05 17.31
N LEU A 75 5.31 -7.41 16.23
CA LEU A 75 5.64 -6.93 14.89
C LEU A 75 4.64 -5.86 14.44
N ILE A 76 5.14 -4.81 13.80
CA ILE A 76 4.35 -3.92 12.97
C ILE A 76 4.75 -4.17 11.53
N SER A 77 3.80 -4.60 10.70
CA SER A 77 3.94 -4.55 9.24
C SER A 77 3.57 -3.14 8.80
N TYR A 78 4.58 -2.32 8.57
CA TYR A 78 4.43 -0.93 8.15
C TYR A 78 4.48 -0.82 6.63
N HIS A 79 3.46 -0.23 6.06
CA HIS A 79 3.31 -0.09 4.62
C HIS A 79 3.51 1.37 4.21
N SER A 80 4.70 1.70 3.71
CA SER A 80 5.06 3.03 3.21
C SER A 80 4.22 3.42 1.98
N PRO A 81 3.71 4.66 1.85
CA PRO A 81 3.02 5.14 0.65
C PRO A 81 4.03 5.64 -0.40
N TYR A 82 4.74 4.70 -1.03
CA TYR A 82 5.79 5.02 -1.99
C TYR A 82 5.29 5.19 -3.44
N ASP A 83 4.13 4.62 -3.77
CA ASP A 83 3.33 4.86 -4.97
C ASP A 83 4.16 4.94 -6.25
N ALA A 84 4.85 3.83 -6.55
CA ALA A 84 5.97 3.87 -7.47
C ALA A 84 5.66 3.33 -8.86
N LEU A 85 6.39 3.89 -9.82
CA LEU A 85 6.50 3.36 -11.19
C LEU A 85 7.94 2.96 -11.51
N GLY A 86 8.87 3.13 -10.57
CA GLY A 86 10.28 2.86 -10.73
C GLY A 86 10.92 2.34 -9.45
N SER A 87 11.86 1.41 -9.60
CA SER A 87 12.46 0.72 -8.46
C SER A 87 13.27 1.62 -7.51
N GLN A 88 13.73 2.78 -7.97
CA GLN A 88 14.42 3.76 -7.11
C GLN A 88 13.49 4.38 -6.05
N CYS A 89 12.20 4.08 -6.10
CA CYS A 89 11.20 4.53 -5.13
C CYS A 89 10.94 3.47 -4.05
N ASP A 90 11.52 2.27 -4.16
CA ASP A 90 11.31 1.18 -3.20
C ASP A 90 11.69 1.60 -1.78
N PRO A 91 10.86 1.28 -0.76
CA PRO A 91 11.18 1.54 0.64
C PRO A 91 12.54 0.98 1.06
N SER A 92 12.90 -0.22 0.61
CA SER A 92 14.20 -0.82 0.89
C SER A 92 15.39 -0.04 0.31
N TYR A 93 15.18 0.74 -0.74
CA TYR A 93 16.21 1.64 -1.28
C TYR A 93 16.21 2.97 -0.53
N ALA A 94 15.03 3.55 -0.29
CA ALA A 94 14.84 4.81 0.44
C ALA A 94 15.47 4.76 1.84
N LEU A 95 15.18 3.70 2.61
CA LEU A 95 15.68 3.48 3.98
C LEU A 95 17.21 3.40 4.10
N ARG A 96 17.93 3.28 2.98
CA ARG A 96 19.40 3.26 2.92
C ARG A 96 19.98 4.62 2.52
N GLY A 97 19.18 5.68 2.46
CA GLY A 97 19.56 6.99 1.94
C GLY A 97 19.55 7.04 0.41
N GLY A 98 18.77 6.17 -0.23
CA GLY A 98 18.54 6.23 -1.67
C GLY A 98 17.78 7.50 -2.05
N ASN A 99 18.20 8.19 -3.12
CA ASN A 99 17.48 9.37 -3.57
C ASN A 99 16.18 8.97 -4.31
N THR A 100 15.05 9.16 -3.66
CA THR A 100 13.69 8.96 -4.18
C THR A 100 13.10 10.22 -4.82
N GLY A 101 13.83 11.35 -4.76
CA GLY A 101 13.31 12.68 -5.06
C GLY A 101 12.45 13.27 -3.95
N ARG A 102 12.24 12.55 -2.82
CA ARG A 102 11.61 13.07 -1.60
C ARG A 102 12.66 13.59 -0.60
N GLY A 103 12.27 14.55 0.23
CA GLY A 103 13.01 14.94 1.44
C GLY A 103 12.80 13.93 2.58
N PRO A 104 13.51 14.06 3.73
CA PRO A 104 13.43 13.11 4.85
C PRO A 104 11.97 12.86 5.27
N GLU A 105 11.60 11.59 5.42
CA GLU A 105 10.30 11.05 5.00
C GLU A 105 9.35 10.82 6.19
N PHE A 106 8.04 10.88 5.92
CA PHE A 106 6.98 10.48 6.86
C PHE A 106 7.19 9.07 7.44
N ASP A 107 7.80 8.18 6.65
CA ASP A 107 8.16 6.83 7.05
C ASP A 107 9.10 6.81 8.27
N ASP A 108 10.06 7.74 8.32
CA ASP A 108 11.09 7.79 9.38
C ASP A 108 10.46 8.09 10.74
N ILE A 109 9.46 8.97 10.75
CA ILE A 109 8.73 9.37 11.97
C ILE A 109 7.93 8.18 12.51
N ILE A 110 7.20 7.47 11.65
CA ILE A 110 6.38 6.33 12.05
C ILE A 110 7.23 5.14 12.47
N ILE A 111 8.26 4.81 11.68
CA ILE A 111 9.20 3.75 12.02
C ILE A 111 9.87 4.08 13.37
N GLY A 112 10.35 5.31 13.55
CA GLY A 112 10.92 5.78 14.80
C GLY A 112 9.95 5.68 15.98
N SER A 113 8.69 6.07 15.80
CA SER A 113 7.62 5.97 16.81
C SER A 113 7.42 4.52 17.27
N PHE A 114 7.25 3.58 16.33
CA PHE A 114 7.05 2.18 16.66
C PHE A 114 8.29 1.53 17.32
N LEU A 115 9.49 1.86 16.85
CA LEU A 115 10.73 1.39 17.47
C LEU A 115 10.87 1.91 18.90
N ALA A 116 10.54 3.18 19.14
CA ALA A 116 10.56 3.78 20.48
C ALA A 116 9.56 3.11 21.44
N GLN A 117 8.45 2.61 20.91
CA GLN A 117 7.45 1.83 21.65
C GLN A 117 7.84 0.34 21.83
N GLY A 118 8.98 -0.09 21.28
CA GLY A 118 9.50 -1.45 21.41
C GLY A 118 8.94 -2.46 20.41
N TYR A 119 8.33 -2.01 19.32
CA TYR A 119 7.91 -2.88 18.22
C TYR A 119 9.07 -3.14 17.26
N THR A 120 9.15 -4.35 16.73
CA THR A 120 9.95 -4.63 15.52
C THR A 120 9.13 -4.21 14.30
N VAL A 121 9.72 -3.41 13.42
CA VAL A 121 9.05 -2.90 12.23
C VAL A 121 9.50 -3.67 10.99
N VAL A 122 8.54 -4.16 10.22
CA VAL A 122 8.74 -4.88 8.96
C VAL A 122 8.20 -4.00 7.84
N VAL A 123 9.07 -3.58 6.92
CA VAL A 123 8.74 -2.66 5.82
C VAL A 123 8.95 -3.37 4.48
N PRO A 124 7.89 -3.94 3.88
CA PRO A 124 7.97 -4.60 2.57
C PRO A 124 7.91 -3.60 1.41
N ASP A 125 8.65 -3.91 0.35
CA ASP A 125 8.46 -3.35 -0.99
C ASP A 125 7.23 -4.06 -1.63
N TYR A 126 6.02 -3.71 -1.18
CA TYR A 126 4.80 -4.49 -1.44
C TYR A 126 4.33 -4.50 -2.90
N GLU A 127 4.74 -3.54 -3.71
CA GLU A 127 4.49 -3.48 -5.16
C GLU A 127 5.37 -4.46 -5.96
N GLY A 128 6.24 -5.22 -5.26
CA GLY A 128 7.10 -6.26 -5.82
C GLY A 128 8.17 -5.70 -6.76
N LEU A 129 8.89 -6.58 -7.44
CA LEU A 129 9.99 -6.19 -8.34
C LEU A 129 9.54 -5.43 -9.60
N LYS A 130 8.23 -5.34 -9.84
CA LYS A 130 7.62 -4.74 -11.03
C LYS A 130 6.90 -3.41 -10.76
N MET A 131 6.93 -2.90 -9.52
CA MET A 131 6.26 -1.65 -9.15
C MET A 131 4.77 -1.69 -9.51
N ARG A 132 4.11 -2.80 -9.17
CA ARG A 132 2.68 -3.04 -9.41
C ARG A 132 1.81 -2.30 -8.39
N TRP A 133 1.94 -0.97 -8.39
CA TRP A 133 1.19 -0.08 -7.53
C TRP A 133 -0.33 -0.29 -7.67
N THR A 134 -1.07 -0.19 -6.55
CA THR A 134 -2.51 -0.46 -6.42
C THR A 134 -2.97 -1.89 -6.70
N MET A 135 -2.08 -2.84 -7.00
CA MET A 135 -2.44 -4.25 -7.19
C MET A 135 -2.67 -4.90 -5.82
N GLY A 136 -3.95 -4.97 -5.41
CA GLY A 136 -4.35 -5.32 -4.04
C GLY A 136 -3.92 -6.73 -3.64
N ARG A 137 -4.07 -7.73 -4.53
CA ARG A 137 -3.69 -9.12 -4.22
C ARG A 137 -2.19 -9.26 -4.09
N GLU A 138 -1.40 -8.68 -5.00
CA GLU A 138 0.07 -8.73 -4.92
C GLU A 138 0.60 -8.01 -3.67
N SER A 139 0.07 -6.81 -3.40
CA SER A 139 0.46 -6.01 -2.24
C SER A 139 0.19 -6.73 -0.92
N ALA A 140 -1.00 -7.34 -0.79
CA ALA A 140 -1.38 -8.12 0.38
C ALA A 140 -0.53 -9.38 0.58
N GLN A 141 -0.34 -10.18 -0.48
CA GLN A 141 0.47 -11.39 -0.41
C GLN A 141 1.90 -11.06 -0.02
N THR A 142 2.47 -9.99 -0.60
CA THR A 142 3.82 -9.52 -0.27
C THR A 142 3.93 -9.02 1.16
N ALA A 143 2.95 -8.26 1.66
CA ALA A 143 2.92 -7.85 3.06
C ALA A 143 2.86 -9.05 4.02
N LEU A 144 1.95 -9.99 3.79
CA LEU A 144 1.79 -11.19 4.63
C LEU A 144 3.02 -12.10 4.58
N ASP A 145 3.62 -12.29 3.40
CA ASP A 145 4.84 -13.08 3.25
C ASP A 145 6.08 -12.38 3.84
N SER A 146 6.08 -11.05 3.94
CA SER A 146 7.13 -10.31 4.65
C SER A 146 7.09 -10.57 6.16
N ILE A 147 5.90 -10.73 6.74
CA ILE A 147 5.72 -11.13 8.15
C ILE A 147 6.26 -12.54 8.36
N ARG A 148 5.89 -13.51 7.51
CA ARG A 148 6.47 -14.87 7.54
C ARG A 148 7.98 -14.86 7.47
N THR A 149 8.52 -13.99 6.62
CA THR A 149 9.97 -13.81 6.46
C THR A 149 10.61 -13.28 7.75
N ALA A 150 9.99 -12.28 8.37
CA ALA A 150 10.46 -11.71 9.63
C ALA A 150 10.40 -12.72 10.78
N GLU A 151 9.30 -13.46 10.93
CA GLU A 151 9.16 -14.51 11.93
C GLU A 151 10.26 -15.57 11.78
N ARG A 152 10.51 -16.05 10.55
CA ARG A 152 11.59 -17.02 10.30
C ARG A 152 12.97 -16.45 10.58
N HIS A 153 13.24 -15.22 10.14
CA HIS A 153 14.54 -14.57 10.36
C HIS A 153 14.85 -14.40 11.85
N LEU A 154 13.85 -13.96 12.62
CA LEU A 154 13.95 -13.67 14.04
C LEU A 154 13.68 -14.90 14.92
N ARG A 155 13.39 -16.06 14.32
CA ARG A 155 13.03 -17.33 14.99
C ARG A 155 11.83 -17.18 15.94
N LEU A 156 10.82 -16.44 15.49
CA LEU A 156 9.58 -16.19 16.21
C LEU A 156 8.53 -17.26 15.84
N PRO A 157 7.66 -17.65 16.79
CA PRO A 157 6.50 -18.47 16.48
C PRO A 157 5.47 -17.68 15.68
N SER A 158 4.63 -18.37 14.91
CA SER A 158 3.49 -17.80 14.17
C SER A 158 2.42 -17.17 15.08
N SER A 159 2.45 -17.49 16.38
CA SER A 159 1.64 -16.84 17.41
C SER A 159 2.14 -15.44 17.81
N THR A 160 3.25 -14.96 17.26
CA THR A 160 3.75 -13.60 17.51
C THR A 160 2.71 -12.58 17.04
N PRO A 161 2.25 -11.66 17.90
CA PRO A 161 1.23 -10.71 17.52
C PRO A 161 1.76 -9.71 16.49
N VAL A 162 0.94 -9.42 15.48
CA VAL A 162 1.27 -8.52 14.37
C VAL A 162 0.19 -7.48 14.14
N GLY A 163 0.56 -6.20 14.06
CA GLY A 163 -0.31 -5.11 13.62
C GLY A 163 0.00 -4.74 12.18
N LEU A 164 -1.03 -4.45 11.37
CA LEU A 164 -0.86 -3.87 10.03
C LEU A 164 -1.13 -2.37 10.10
N PHE A 165 -0.25 -1.56 9.52
CA PHE A 165 -0.37 -0.10 9.53
C PHE A 165 0.01 0.49 8.18
N GLY A 166 -0.86 1.32 7.61
CA GLY A 166 -0.56 2.04 6.38
C GLY A 166 -1.54 3.16 6.05
N TYR A 167 -1.04 4.20 5.40
CA TYR A 167 -1.82 5.37 5.00
C TYR A 167 -1.69 5.59 3.49
N SER A 168 -2.69 6.19 2.84
CA SER A 168 -2.65 6.50 1.40
C SER A 168 -2.41 5.23 0.57
N GLY A 169 -1.40 5.18 -0.30
CA GLY A 169 -0.98 3.95 -0.98
C GLY A 169 -0.69 2.77 -0.05
N GLY A 170 -0.15 3.03 1.14
CA GLY A 170 0.08 2.03 2.18
C GLY A 170 -1.21 1.42 2.73
N SER A 171 -2.39 2.04 2.51
CA SER A 171 -3.67 1.44 2.85
C SER A 171 -3.96 0.18 2.01
N VAL A 172 -3.40 0.07 0.80
CA VAL A 172 -3.64 -1.05 -0.12
C VAL A 172 -3.15 -2.38 0.48
N PRO A 173 -1.85 -2.59 0.77
CA PRO A 173 -1.39 -3.81 1.44
C PRO A 173 -2.00 -4.00 2.84
N THR A 174 -2.37 -2.91 3.53
CA THR A 174 -2.97 -2.98 4.87
C THR A 174 -4.38 -3.59 4.81
N GLY A 175 -5.25 -3.04 3.98
CA GLY A 175 -6.64 -3.47 3.85
C GLY A 175 -6.76 -4.80 3.11
N PHE A 176 -6.13 -4.94 1.94
CA PHE A 176 -6.14 -6.22 1.22
C PHE A 176 -5.41 -7.33 2.00
N GLY A 177 -4.37 -6.98 2.75
CA GLY A 177 -3.68 -7.91 3.66
C GLY A 177 -4.63 -8.46 4.72
N ALA A 178 -5.44 -7.58 5.32
CA ALA A 178 -6.49 -8.00 6.25
C ALA A 178 -7.55 -8.87 5.56
N ASP A 179 -8.04 -8.48 4.36
CA ASP A 179 -9.02 -9.25 3.58
C ASP A 179 -8.55 -10.67 3.27
N LEU A 180 -7.28 -10.82 2.86
CA LEU A 180 -6.72 -12.08 2.39
C LEU A 180 -6.08 -12.93 3.49
N ALA A 181 -5.80 -12.37 4.68
CA ALA A 181 -5.17 -13.11 5.78
C ALA A 181 -5.93 -14.41 6.13
N ALA A 182 -7.26 -14.40 6.04
CA ALA A 182 -8.13 -15.56 6.25
C ALA A 182 -7.73 -16.77 5.39
N SER A 183 -7.55 -16.56 4.09
CA SER A 183 -7.34 -17.61 3.10
C SER A 183 -5.88 -17.82 2.73
N TYR A 184 -5.06 -16.78 2.75
CA TYR A 184 -3.66 -16.82 2.29
C TYR A 184 -2.65 -17.09 3.40
N ALA A 185 -2.88 -16.54 4.59
CA ALA A 185 -1.98 -16.65 5.75
C ALA A 185 -2.73 -16.90 7.06
N PRO A 186 -3.46 -18.04 7.15
CA PRO A 186 -4.29 -18.34 8.31
C PRO A 186 -3.50 -18.48 9.62
N GLU A 187 -2.23 -18.82 9.53
CA GLU A 187 -1.34 -19.04 10.67
C GLU A 187 -0.84 -17.75 11.32
N LEU A 188 -0.87 -16.61 10.63
CA LEU A 188 -0.36 -15.34 11.16
C LEU A 188 -1.30 -14.76 12.23
N HIS A 189 -0.75 -14.47 13.40
CA HIS A 189 -1.47 -13.84 14.50
C HIS A 189 -1.56 -12.31 14.34
N ILE A 190 -2.32 -11.88 13.34
CA ILE A 190 -2.67 -10.47 13.17
C ILE A 190 -3.62 -10.07 14.30
N VAL A 191 -3.33 -8.98 15.01
CA VAL A 191 -4.17 -8.48 16.12
C VAL A 191 -5.12 -7.35 15.69
N GLY A 192 -4.83 -6.70 14.56
CA GLY A 192 -5.66 -5.67 13.96
C GLY A 192 -4.95 -5.00 12.79
N ALA A 193 -5.71 -4.27 11.98
CA ALA A 193 -5.20 -3.48 10.87
C ALA A 193 -5.75 -2.05 10.91
N ALA A 194 -4.86 -1.07 10.77
CA ALA A 194 -5.19 0.34 10.75
C ALA A 194 -4.82 0.95 9.39
N ALA A 195 -5.82 1.28 8.59
CA ALA A 195 -5.67 1.85 7.26
C ALA A 195 -6.26 3.27 7.22
N GLY A 196 -5.52 4.24 6.68
CA GLY A 196 -5.98 5.62 6.54
C GLY A 196 -5.83 6.13 5.11
N GLY A 197 -6.62 7.12 4.70
CA GLY A 197 -6.64 7.59 3.30
C GLY A 197 -6.87 6.41 2.36
N VAL A 198 -7.94 5.65 2.61
CA VAL A 198 -8.09 4.29 2.08
C VAL A 198 -8.55 4.30 0.63
N LEU A 199 -7.76 3.66 -0.25
CA LEU A 199 -8.17 3.37 -1.62
C LEU A 199 -9.10 2.15 -1.63
N VAL A 200 -10.40 2.38 -1.69
CA VAL A 200 -11.41 1.31 -1.70
C VAL A 200 -11.65 0.81 -3.11
N GLN A 201 -11.98 1.70 -4.04
CA GLN A 201 -12.43 1.33 -5.39
C GLN A 201 -11.86 2.29 -6.45
N PRO A 202 -10.80 1.87 -7.20
CA PRO A 202 -10.14 2.72 -8.20
C PRO A 202 -11.08 3.34 -9.24
N SER A 203 -12.18 2.66 -9.60
CA SER A 203 -13.15 3.19 -10.56
C SER A 203 -13.96 4.37 -10.04
N HIS A 204 -14.15 4.52 -8.72
CA HIS A 204 -14.77 5.69 -8.13
C HIS A 204 -13.76 6.84 -7.97
N ASN A 205 -12.53 6.52 -7.55
CA ASN A 205 -11.45 7.50 -7.38
C ASN A 205 -11.05 8.19 -8.69
N LEU A 206 -11.06 7.47 -9.82
CA LEU A 206 -10.64 8.02 -11.11
C LEU A 206 -11.44 9.29 -11.51
N PRO A 207 -12.79 9.28 -11.52
CA PRO A 207 -13.58 10.50 -11.69
C PRO A 207 -13.27 11.61 -10.68
N TYR A 208 -12.97 11.26 -9.42
CA TYR A 208 -12.71 12.24 -8.37
C TYR A 208 -11.37 12.98 -8.57
N VAL A 209 -10.33 12.30 -9.05
CA VAL A 209 -9.04 12.94 -9.38
C VAL A 209 -9.03 13.59 -10.78
N ASN A 210 -10.06 13.33 -11.61
CA ASN A 210 -10.14 13.84 -12.98
C ASN A 210 -10.27 15.37 -12.99
N GLY A 211 -9.29 16.07 -13.59
CA GLY A 211 -9.25 17.54 -13.58
C GLY A 211 -8.79 18.15 -12.25
N SER A 212 -8.35 17.33 -11.28
CA SER A 212 -7.78 17.82 -10.02
C SER A 212 -6.55 18.68 -10.28
N LYS A 213 -6.42 19.81 -9.57
CA LYS A 213 -5.22 20.65 -9.63
C LYS A 213 -4.01 20.04 -8.92
N GLN A 214 -4.25 19.11 -7.98
CA GLN A 214 -3.20 18.55 -7.13
C GLN A 214 -2.88 17.09 -7.44
N TRP A 215 -3.87 16.30 -7.90
CA TRP A 215 -3.77 14.85 -7.97
C TRP A 215 -3.95 14.26 -9.36
N ALA A 216 -4.25 15.06 -10.39
CA ALA A 216 -4.53 14.55 -11.73
C ALA A 216 -3.33 13.81 -12.38
N GLY A 217 -2.11 14.01 -11.88
CA GLY A 217 -0.94 13.24 -12.30
C GLY A 217 -1.00 11.75 -11.94
N VAL A 218 -1.90 11.34 -11.03
CA VAL A 218 -2.15 9.92 -10.71
C VAL A 218 -2.79 9.18 -11.88
N ILE A 219 -3.54 9.86 -12.76
CA ILE A 219 -4.23 9.24 -13.90
C ILE A 219 -3.24 8.54 -14.86
N PRO A 220 -2.23 9.23 -15.44
CA PRO A 220 -1.26 8.57 -16.31
C PRO A 220 -0.41 7.53 -15.57
N ALA A 221 -0.20 7.67 -14.26
CA ALA A 221 0.47 6.67 -13.44
C ALA A 221 -0.34 5.36 -13.37
N LEU A 222 -1.64 5.44 -13.05
CA LEU A 222 -2.54 4.28 -13.06
C LEU A 222 -2.60 3.65 -14.46
N MET A 223 -2.69 4.45 -15.52
CA MET A 223 -2.67 3.93 -16.89
C MET A 223 -1.42 3.10 -17.18
N ASN A 224 -0.23 3.58 -16.78
CA ASN A 224 1.02 2.82 -16.94
C ASN A 224 0.99 1.49 -16.19
N VAL A 225 0.60 1.49 -14.91
CA VAL A 225 0.63 0.27 -14.08
C VAL A 225 -0.38 -0.76 -14.57
N TYR A 226 -1.62 -0.34 -14.83
CA TYR A 226 -2.67 -1.26 -15.27
C TYR A 226 -2.38 -1.82 -16.66
N ASN A 227 -1.87 -0.99 -17.58
CA ASN A 227 -1.44 -1.48 -18.89
C ASN A 227 -0.33 -2.53 -18.77
N ALA A 228 0.73 -2.24 -18.01
CA ALA A 228 1.86 -3.15 -17.87
C ALA A 228 1.49 -4.43 -17.10
N THR A 229 0.55 -4.35 -16.15
CA THR A 229 0.15 -5.49 -15.32
C THR A 229 -0.77 -6.44 -16.09
N PHE A 230 -1.76 -5.92 -16.79
CA PHE A 230 -2.83 -6.70 -17.43
C PHE A 230 -2.68 -6.85 -18.95
N ASP A 231 -1.58 -6.35 -19.53
CA ASP A 231 -1.31 -6.39 -20.98
C ASP A 231 -2.46 -5.81 -21.82
N LEU A 232 -2.97 -4.66 -21.41
CA LEU A 232 -4.19 -4.05 -21.98
C LEU A 232 -3.96 -3.40 -23.35
N ASN A 233 -2.70 -3.32 -23.80
CA ASN A 233 -2.29 -2.62 -25.02
C ASN A 233 -2.92 -1.22 -25.13
N ILE A 234 -2.87 -0.43 -24.06
CA ILE A 234 -3.57 0.88 -24.03
C ILE A 234 -3.02 1.87 -25.06
N GLY A 235 -1.81 1.63 -25.57
CA GLY A 235 -1.13 2.50 -26.54
C GLY A 235 -1.95 2.80 -27.78
N GLN A 236 -2.80 1.86 -28.22
CA GLN A 236 -3.69 2.04 -29.37
C GLN A 236 -4.83 3.04 -29.12
N TYR A 237 -5.12 3.37 -27.85
CA TYR A 237 -6.20 4.28 -27.45
C TYR A 237 -5.68 5.66 -27.04
N LEU A 238 -4.37 5.89 -27.05
CA LEU A 238 -3.76 7.14 -26.58
C LEU A 238 -3.81 8.23 -27.64
N SER A 239 -4.08 9.46 -27.20
CA SER A 239 -3.76 10.66 -27.97
C SER A 239 -2.24 10.89 -28.02
N PRO A 240 -1.72 11.78 -28.90
CA PRO A 240 -0.32 12.18 -28.84
C PRO A 240 0.12 12.71 -27.46
N LYS A 241 -0.78 13.46 -26.79
CA LYS A 241 -0.55 13.93 -25.41
C LYS A 241 -0.53 12.75 -24.43
N GLY A 242 -1.41 11.77 -24.61
CA GLY A 242 -1.42 10.51 -23.86
C GLY A 242 -0.09 9.79 -23.92
N THR A 243 0.38 9.50 -25.14
CA THR A 243 1.66 8.83 -25.38
C THR A 243 2.83 9.56 -24.72
N GLN A 244 2.89 10.88 -24.86
CA GLN A 244 3.95 11.69 -24.23
C GLN A 244 3.86 11.66 -22.70
N THR A 245 2.66 11.82 -22.13
CA THR A 245 2.45 11.91 -20.68
C THR A 245 2.75 10.57 -20.01
N LEU A 246 2.34 9.45 -20.61
CA LEU A 246 2.64 8.12 -20.09
C LEU A 246 4.15 7.85 -20.11
N ALA A 247 4.85 8.22 -21.20
CA ALA A 247 6.30 8.10 -21.27
C ALA A 247 7.03 8.95 -20.20
N GLN A 248 6.52 10.14 -19.87
CA GLN A 248 7.09 11.01 -18.84
C GLN A 248 6.88 10.52 -17.41
N THR A 249 5.79 9.80 -17.17
CA THR A 249 5.45 9.26 -15.84
C THR A 249 6.03 7.89 -15.60
N GLN A 250 6.29 7.10 -16.65
CA GLN A 250 6.91 5.79 -16.53
C GLN A 250 8.24 5.87 -15.76
N GLY A 251 8.44 4.94 -14.82
CA GLY A 251 9.69 4.90 -14.04
C GLY A 251 9.83 5.98 -12.97
N GLN A 252 8.82 6.83 -12.73
CA GLN A 252 8.90 7.93 -11.77
C GLN A 252 8.42 7.54 -10.36
N CYS A 253 8.88 8.28 -9.35
CA CYS A 253 8.32 8.25 -7.99
C CYS A 253 7.16 9.25 -7.88
N LEU A 254 6.27 9.06 -6.89
CA LEU A 254 5.05 9.87 -6.70
C LEU A 254 5.25 11.38 -6.85
N ILE A 255 6.27 11.93 -6.20
CA ILE A 255 6.56 13.37 -6.18
C ILE A 255 6.84 13.93 -7.58
N ASN A 256 7.30 13.09 -8.49
CA ASN A 256 7.65 13.46 -9.86
C ASN A 256 6.47 13.41 -10.82
N PHE A 257 5.27 12.97 -10.42
CA PHE A 257 4.09 12.98 -11.27
C PHE A 257 2.85 13.58 -10.61
N ALA A 258 2.60 13.37 -9.32
CA ALA A 258 1.31 13.69 -8.68
C ALA A 258 0.83 15.12 -8.97
N THR A 259 1.70 16.12 -8.76
CA THR A 259 1.38 17.55 -8.89
C THR A 259 1.79 18.17 -10.24
N LYS A 260 2.38 17.39 -11.16
CA LYS A 260 2.94 17.93 -12.42
C LYS A 260 1.92 18.18 -13.53
N TYR A 261 0.68 17.73 -13.34
CA TYR A 261 -0.35 17.78 -14.37
C TYR A 261 -1.65 18.42 -13.87
N PRO A 262 -1.62 19.67 -13.36
CA PRO A 262 -2.80 20.32 -12.79
C PRO A 262 -3.92 20.44 -13.82
N GLY A 263 -5.11 19.95 -13.50
CA GLY A 263 -6.26 20.02 -14.40
C GLY A 263 -6.24 19.02 -15.56
N LEU A 264 -5.29 18.08 -15.57
CA LEU A 264 -5.29 16.99 -16.55
C LEU A 264 -6.54 16.13 -16.39
N THR A 265 -7.15 15.78 -17.52
CA THR A 265 -8.23 14.80 -17.56
C THR A 265 -7.81 13.57 -18.35
N ASP A 266 -8.38 12.42 -18.01
CA ASP A 266 -8.22 11.18 -18.76
C ASP A 266 -8.61 11.32 -20.24
N THR A 267 -9.67 12.07 -20.54
CA THR A 267 -10.09 12.39 -21.92
C THR A 267 -9.03 13.09 -22.75
N GLN A 268 -8.15 13.89 -22.13
CA GLN A 268 -7.04 14.54 -22.84
C GLN A 268 -5.92 13.55 -23.22
N LEU A 269 -5.86 12.39 -22.54
CA LEU A 269 -4.86 11.35 -22.77
C LEU A 269 -5.33 10.32 -23.81
N LEU A 270 -6.61 10.31 -24.16
CA LEU A 270 -7.23 9.31 -25.01
C LEU A 270 -7.61 9.87 -26.39
N LEU A 271 -7.75 8.98 -27.36
CA LEU A 271 -8.31 9.32 -28.67
C LEU A 271 -9.79 9.73 -28.53
N PRO A 272 -10.33 10.59 -29.43
CA PRO A 272 -11.70 11.12 -29.33
C PRO A 272 -12.81 10.07 -29.24
N GLN A 273 -12.58 8.85 -29.70
CA GLN A 273 -13.53 7.73 -29.63
C GLN A 273 -13.73 7.19 -28.20
N HIS A 274 -12.84 7.53 -27.26
CA HIS A 274 -12.89 7.07 -25.87
C HIS A 274 -13.16 8.26 -24.94
N PRO A 275 -14.40 8.44 -24.44
CA PRO A 275 -14.77 9.58 -23.62
C PRO A 275 -14.26 9.51 -22.17
N GLY A 276 -13.41 8.53 -21.84
CA GLY A 276 -12.78 8.39 -20.53
C GLY A 276 -12.08 7.04 -20.39
N LEU A 277 -11.20 6.92 -19.39
CA LEU A 277 -10.38 5.73 -19.19
C LEU A 277 -11.21 4.48 -18.84
N LEU A 278 -12.36 4.66 -18.17
CA LEU A 278 -13.30 3.55 -17.91
C LEU A 278 -13.99 3.00 -19.17
N THR A 279 -13.85 3.65 -20.32
CA THR A 279 -14.38 3.14 -21.60
C THR A 279 -13.34 2.35 -22.41
N VAL A 280 -12.09 2.30 -21.94
CA VAL A 280 -11.02 1.56 -22.60
C VAL A 280 -11.19 0.06 -22.32
N PRO A 281 -11.20 -0.80 -23.35
CA PRO A 281 -11.34 -2.25 -23.16
C PRO A 281 -10.36 -2.82 -22.14
N GLY A 282 -10.86 -3.64 -21.23
CA GLY A 282 -10.07 -4.32 -20.19
C GLY A 282 -9.81 -3.49 -18.92
N ILE A 283 -9.89 -2.16 -18.97
CA ILE A 283 -9.68 -1.31 -17.79
C ILE A 283 -10.72 -1.55 -16.70
N PRO A 284 -12.05 -1.55 -16.97
CA PRO A 284 -13.05 -1.86 -15.94
C PRO A 284 -12.82 -3.21 -15.26
N GLN A 285 -12.52 -4.24 -16.05
CA GLN A 285 -12.29 -5.58 -15.53
C GLN A 285 -11.02 -5.64 -14.67
N ALA A 286 -9.97 -4.92 -15.06
CA ALA A 286 -8.74 -4.82 -14.28
C ALA A 286 -8.96 -4.04 -12.97
N PHE A 287 -9.70 -2.92 -13.00
CA PHE A 287 -10.05 -2.13 -11.81
C PHE A 287 -10.87 -2.95 -10.80
N ASN A 288 -11.81 -3.76 -11.29
CA ASN A 288 -12.60 -4.66 -10.45
C ASN A 288 -11.76 -5.70 -9.67
N GLN A 289 -10.54 -6.01 -10.12
CA GLN A 289 -9.65 -6.91 -9.37
C GLN A 289 -8.99 -6.25 -8.16
N ASN A 290 -9.06 -4.91 -8.07
CA ASN A 290 -8.44 -4.09 -7.03
C ASN A 290 -9.49 -3.30 -6.23
N PHE A 291 -10.65 -3.90 -6.03
CA PHE A 291 -11.68 -3.42 -5.13
C PHE A 291 -11.54 -4.06 -3.73
N MET A 292 -11.19 -3.23 -2.74
CA MET A 292 -10.99 -3.64 -1.34
C MET A 292 -12.29 -4.15 -0.71
N GLY A 293 -12.22 -5.22 0.08
CA GLY A 293 -13.37 -5.93 0.62
C GLY A 293 -14.05 -6.88 -0.37
N TRP A 294 -13.59 -6.96 -1.62
CA TRP A 294 -14.16 -7.86 -2.64
C TRP A 294 -13.38 -9.16 -2.82
N VAL A 295 -12.11 -9.17 -2.42
CA VAL A 295 -11.22 -10.33 -2.61
C VAL A 295 -11.18 -11.28 -1.40
N GLY A 296 -11.79 -10.87 -0.29
CA GLY A 296 -11.76 -11.56 0.98
C GLY A 296 -12.49 -10.77 2.06
N LYS A 297 -12.34 -11.20 3.31
CA LYS A 297 -12.92 -10.53 4.47
C LYS A 297 -11.95 -10.59 5.65
N PRO A 298 -11.71 -9.48 6.37
CA PRO A 298 -10.89 -9.51 7.56
C PRO A 298 -11.47 -10.42 8.64
N ARG A 299 -10.60 -11.14 9.36
CA ARG A 299 -10.96 -11.85 10.60
C ARG A 299 -10.56 -11.09 11.86
N ASN A 300 -9.91 -9.95 11.68
CA ASN A 300 -9.33 -9.15 12.74
C ASN A 300 -9.95 -7.75 12.74
N PRO A 301 -9.93 -7.04 13.89
CA PRO A 301 -10.46 -5.70 13.97
C PRO A 301 -9.81 -4.73 12.97
N MET A 302 -10.64 -3.86 12.39
CA MET A 302 -10.23 -2.84 11.43
C MET A 302 -10.38 -1.43 12.02
N PHE A 303 -9.41 -0.57 11.77
CA PHE A 303 -9.54 0.88 11.91
C PHE A 303 -9.39 1.54 10.55
N LEU A 304 -10.45 2.18 10.07
CA LEU A 304 -10.50 2.85 8.78
C LEU A 304 -10.62 4.36 8.97
N GLY A 305 -9.63 5.11 8.47
CA GLY A 305 -9.60 6.56 8.54
C GLY A 305 -9.62 7.20 7.16
N VAL A 306 -10.26 8.35 7.03
CA VAL A 306 -10.24 9.15 5.79
C VAL A 306 -10.55 10.61 6.11
N CYS A 307 -10.03 11.52 5.30
CA CYS A 307 -10.31 12.95 5.45
C CYS A 307 -11.52 13.35 4.62
N ASN A 308 -12.08 14.51 4.95
CA ASN A 308 -13.13 15.11 4.13
C ASN A 308 -12.90 16.63 4.06
N VAL A 309 -12.28 17.08 2.97
CA VAL A 309 -11.89 18.48 2.75
C VAL A 309 -12.93 19.25 1.94
N ASP A 310 -13.65 18.58 1.04
CA ASP A 310 -14.53 19.19 0.03
C ASP A 310 -15.97 18.65 0.03
N GLY A 311 -16.32 17.83 1.02
CA GLY A 311 -17.61 17.14 1.12
C GLY A 311 -17.64 15.76 0.45
N THR A 312 -16.69 15.45 -0.43
CA THR A 312 -16.60 14.17 -1.15
C THR A 312 -15.55 13.26 -0.51
N GLY A 313 -14.40 13.83 -0.15
CA GLY A 313 -13.25 13.05 0.31
C GLY A 313 -12.05 13.93 0.65
N ASP A 314 -10.86 13.36 0.60
CA ASP A 314 -9.63 14.03 1.00
C ASP A 314 -8.87 14.72 -0.16
N GLY A 315 -9.50 14.79 -1.34
CA GLY A 315 -8.93 15.26 -2.60
C GLY A 315 -8.40 14.15 -3.51
N ILE A 316 -8.27 12.91 -3.01
CA ILE A 316 -7.89 11.73 -3.79
C ILE A 316 -8.70 10.48 -3.41
N MET A 317 -8.94 10.23 -2.13
CA MET A 317 -9.75 9.13 -1.60
C MET A 317 -11.14 9.61 -1.19
N ILE A 318 -12.15 8.78 -1.47
CA ILE A 318 -13.56 9.14 -1.31
C ILE A 318 -14.04 8.69 0.06
N ASP A 319 -14.52 9.64 0.86
CA ASP A 319 -14.98 9.40 2.22
C ASP A 319 -16.16 8.41 2.25
N GLY A 320 -17.13 8.63 1.35
CA GLY A 320 -18.29 7.75 1.19
C GLY A 320 -17.93 6.29 0.88
N ASP A 321 -16.83 6.04 0.16
CA ASP A 321 -16.42 4.67 -0.14
C ASP A 321 -15.82 3.99 1.09
N VAL A 322 -15.06 4.72 1.91
CA VAL A 322 -14.52 4.20 3.17
C VAL A 322 -15.64 3.91 4.17
N GLN A 323 -16.67 4.75 4.23
CA GLN A 323 -17.90 4.49 4.98
C GLN A 323 -18.61 3.21 4.49
N GLY A 324 -18.71 3.03 3.17
CA GLY A 324 -19.33 1.85 2.55
C GLY A 324 -18.58 0.57 2.88
N LEU A 325 -17.25 0.62 2.84
CA LEU A 325 -16.39 -0.50 3.19
C LEU A 325 -16.53 -0.86 4.68
N ALA A 326 -16.49 0.14 5.56
CA ALA A 326 -16.67 -0.05 7.00
C ALA A 326 -18.05 -0.66 7.32
N THR A 327 -19.10 -0.17 6.66
CA THR A 327 -20.46 -0.69 6.78
C THR A 327 -20.54 -2.15 6.31
N LYS A 328 -19.90 -2.49 5.19
CA LYS A 328 -19.84 -3.87 4.69
C LYS A 328 -19.15 -4.79 5.70
N TYR A 329 -17.96 -4.43 6.18
CA TYR A 329 -17.23 -5.22 7.18
C TYR A 329 -18.05 -5.44 8.45
N CYS A 330 -18.74 -4.40 8.93
CA CYS A 330 -19.66 -4.51 10.05
C CYS A 330 -20.82 -5.48 9.82
N ARG A 331 -21.46 -5.43 8.65
CA ARG A 331 -22.54 -6.36 8.27
C ARG A 331 -22.04 -7.81 8.22
N GLU A 332 -20.77 -8.01 7.94
CA GLU A 332 -20.14 -9.34 7.88
C GLU A 332 -19.50 -9.80 9.20
N GLY A 333 -19.74 -9.06 10.29
CA GLY A 333 -19.32 -9.41 11.65
C GLY A 333 -17.87 -9.03 11.99
N VAL A 334 -17.22 -8.18 11.19
CA VAL A 334 -15.85 -7.71 11.44
C VAL A 334 -15.91 -6.48 12.35
N PRO A 335 -15.30 -6.50 13.56
CA PRO A 335 -15.25 -5.32 14.42
C PRO A 335 -14.51 -4.18 13.71
N THR A 336 -15.24 -3.13 13.37
CA THR A 336 -14.71 -2.05 12.54
C THR A 336 -14.97 -0.70 13.17
N GLN A 337 -13.91 0.08 13.34
CA GLN A 337 -13.98 1.48 13.71
C GLN A 337 -13.71 2.32 12.46
N TYR A 338 -14.57 3.29 12.22
CA TYR A 338 -14.42 4.28 11.16
C TYR A 338 -14.26 5.67 11.77
N LYS A 339 -13.39 6.50 11.20
CA LYS A 339 -13.22 7.90 11.61
C LYS A 339 -12.94 8.81 10.42
N THR A 340 -13.75 9.86 10.30
CA THR A 340 -13.51 10.97 9.38
C THR A 340 -12.70 12.07 10.06
N TYR A 341 -11.80 12.71 9.31
CA TYR A 341 -11.06 13.91 9.74
C TYR A 341 -11.50 15.10 8.88
N PRO A 342 -12.45 15.93 9.35
CA PRO A 342 -13.05 16.98 8.54
C PRO A 342 -12.10 18.16 8.33
N LYS A 343 -12.23 18.83 7.18
CA LYS A 343 -11.50 20.07 6.81
C LYS A 343 -9.98 19.92 6.69
N LEU A 344 -9.47 18.69 6.62
CA LEU A 344 -8.05 18.41 6.41
C LEU A 344 -7.84 17.84 5.01
N SER A 345 -6.74 18.23 4.37
CA SER A 345 -6.30 17.61 3.12
C SER A 345 -5.82 16.16 3.36
N HIS A 346 -5.65 15.39 2.28
CA HIS A 346 -5.08 14.05 2.33
C HIS A 346 -3.78 13.97 3.13
N PHE A 347 -2.88 14.95 3.03
CA PHE A 347 -1.63 14.96 3.78
C PHE A 347 -1.79 15.45 5.22
N ASP A 348 -2.62 16.47 5.46
CA ASP A 348 -2.75 17.06 6.79
C ASP A 348 -3.43 16.10 7.78
N ALA A 349 -4.35 15.26 7.31
CA ALA A 349 -5.06 14.33 8.16
C ALA A 349 -4.23 13.14 8.64
N PHE A 350 -3.09 12.88 8.02
CA PHE A 350 -2.16 11.87 8.52
C PHE A 350 -1.75 12.18 9.98
N LEU A 351 -1.54 13.46 10.30
CA LEU A 351 -1.08 13.91 11.62
C LEU A 351 -2.04 13.53 12.77
N PRO A 352 -3.36 13.79 12.68
CA PRO A 352 -4.30 13.30 13.69
C PRO A 352 -4.65 11.81 13.53
N TRP A 353 -4.56 11.24 12.32
CA TRP A 353 -4.88 9.83 12.09
C TRP A 353 -3.87 8.88 12.69
N ALA A 354 -2.56 9.14 12.52
CA ALA A 354 -1.52 8.22 12.95
C ALA A 354 -1.57 7.91 14.46
N PRO A 355 -1.73 8.89 15.37
CA PRO A 355 -1.91 8.60 16.80
C PRO A 355 -3.17 7.78 17.13
N ASP A 356 -4.28 7.99 16.43
CA ASP A 356 -5.49 7.18 16.63
C ASP A 356 -5.26 5.73 16.18
N ALA A 357 -4.60 5.55 15.03
CA ALA A 357 -4.24 4.25 14.47
C ALA A 357 -3.24 3.50 15.38
N GLU A 358 -2.21 4.18 15.87
CA GLU A 358 -1.26 3.62 16.84
C GLU A 358 -1.97 3.21 18.13
N LYS A 359 -2.85 4.06 18.66
CA LYS A 359 -3.66 3.75 19.84
C LYS A 359 -4.54 2.52 19.61
N PHE A 360 -5.21 2.45 18.46
CA PHE A 360 -6.03 1.29 18.09
C PHE A 360 -5.21 0.00 18.11
N LEU A 361 -4.04 0.00 17.49
CA LEU A 361 -3.16 -1.17 17.48
C LEU A 361 -2.62 -1.49 18.88
N ALA A 362 -2.23 -0.49 19.66
CA ALA A 362 -1.76 -0.68 21.04
C ALA A 362 -2.84 -1.35 21.92
N ASP A 363 -4.11 -0.95 21.78
CA ASP A 363 -5.24 -1.58 22.46
C ASP A 363 -5.39 -3.06 22.03
N ARG A 364 -5.18 -3.39 20.74
CA ARG A 364 -5.20 -4.78 20.25
C ARG A 364 -4.02 -5.62 20.75
N PHE A 365 -2.81 -5.07 20.77
CA PHE A 365 -1.65 -5.72 21.37
C PHE A 365 -1.80 -5.95 22.87
N ALA A 366 -2.60 -5.13 23.55
CA ALA A 366 -2.95 -5.29 24.96
C ALA A 366 -4.14 -6.24 25.21
N GLY A 367 -4.69 -6.88 24.17
CA GLY A 367 -5.83 -7.79 24.28
C GLY A 367 -7.15 -7.09 24.63
N ARG A 368 -7.24 -5.76 24.48
CA ARG A 368 -8.48 -5.03 24.77
C ARG A 368 -9.51 -5.34 23.68
N PRO A 369 -10.76 -5.68 24.04
CA PRO A 369 -11.81 -5.97 23.07
C PRO A 369 -12.02 -4.83 22.08
N ALA A 370 -12.31 -5.18 20.84
CA ALA A 370 -12.75 -4.25 19.81
C ALA A 370 -14.28 -4.26 19.75
N THR A 371 -14.94 -3.30 20.40
CA THR A 371 -16.41 -3.15 20.35
C THR A 371 -16.79 -2.03 19.39
N TYR A 372 -16.80 -2.32 18.09
CA TYR A 372 -16.98 -1.28 17.08
C TYR A 372 -17.83 -1.80 15.92
N CYS A 373 -18.89 -1.05 15.65
CA CYS A 373 -19.71 -0.93 14.43
C CYS A 373 -20.76 0.18 14.63
N SER A 374 -20.48 1.14 15.53
CA SER A 374 -21.42 2.18 15.95
C SER A 374 -21.05 3.51 15.29
N GLY A 375 -22.06 4.29 14.89
CA GLY A 375 -21.86 5.62 14.33
C GLY A 375 -21.22 5.65 12.94
N ILE A 376 -21.22 4.53 12.21
CA ILE A 376 -20.71 4.46 10.84
C ILE A 376 -21.84 4.84 9.89
N PRO A 377 -21.69 5.90 9.07
CA PRO A 377 -22.65 6.21 8.02
C PRO A 377 -22.73 5.09 6.97
N THR A 378 -23.86 4.95 6.28
CA THR A 378 -24.04 3.91 5.26
C THR A 378 -22.95 3.91 4.19
N GLY A 379 -22.47 5.09 3.81
CA GLY A 379 -21.51 5.28 2.72
C GLY A 379 -22.10 5.06 1.33
N ASN A 380 -21.21 5.07 0.33
CA ASN A 380 -21.53 4.80 -1.05
C ASN A 380 -21.85 3.33 -1.27
N THR A 381 -22.63 3.05 -2.32
CA THR A 381 -22.80 1.68 -2.80
C THR A 381 -21.51 1.25 -3.49
N LEU A 382 -20.92 0.17 -3.01
CA LEU A 382 -19.71 -0.41 -3.59
C LEU A 382 -20.08 -1.66 -4.40
N GLY A 383 -19.43 -1.84 -5.54
CA GLY A 383 -19.71 -2.96 -6.45
C GLY A 383 -18.85 -2.90 -7.71
N PRO A 384 -18.55 -4.05 -8.34
CA PRO A 384 -17.81 -4.08 -9.59
C PRO A 384 -18.57 -3.33 -10.68
N ILE A 385 -17.84 -2.65 -11.55
CA ILE A 385 -18.39 -1.95 -12.72
C ILE A 385 -18.44 -2.88 -13.95
N SER A 386 -19.40 -2.67 -14.84
CA SER A 386 -19.59 -3.47 -16.07
C SER A 386 -18.52 -3.20 -17.12
#